data_AF-A0A1D1UNA9-F1
#
_entry.id   AF-A0A1D1UNA9-F1
#
_cell.length_a   1.000
_cell.length_b   1.000
_cell.length_c   1.000
_cell.angle_alpha   90.00
_cell.angle_beta   90.00
_cell.angle_gamma   90.00
#
_symmetry.space_group_name_H-M   'P 1'
#
loop_
_entity.id
_entity.type
_entity.pdbx_description
1 polymer ?
#
loop_
_entity_poly.entity_id
_entity_poly.type
_entity_poly.pdbx_seq_one_letter_code
_entity_poly.pdbx_strand_id
1 'polypeptide(L)'
;MYSRPSNLIYGNQVLQSARGVQQGDPLGSLFFCLVTKDLSKSLKSDFNCWYLDDATIGGDVDRVIEVFQRVADQCAGLGLELNLDKCVIFIFGGSKKEQLTTKSHAKAIFPIVTTPPPSAPSAAWTSLTGEDSPS
;
A
#
# COMPACT_ATOMS: atom_id res chain seq x y z
N MET A 1 16.83 15.98 18.22
CA MET A 1 17.09 15.67 16.80
C MET A 1 15.80 15.31 16.05
N TYR A 2 14.84 14.59 16.65
CA TYR A 2 13.54 14.28 16.00
C TYR A 2 12.28 14.84 16.71
N SER A 3 12.46 15.60 17.80
CA SER A 3 11.38 16.24 18.58
C SER A 3 11.27 17.76 18.36
N ARG A 4 11.98 18.29 17.36
CA ARG A 4 12.01 19.70 16.97
C ARG A 4 11.99 19.80 15.45
N PRO A 5 11.40 20.86 14.87
CA PRO A 5 11.49 21.11 13.44
C PRO A 5 12.94 21.02 12.94
N SER A 6 13.15 20.34 11.82
CA SER A 6 14.46 20.24 11.18
C SER A 6 14.64 21.33 10.12
N ASN A 7 15.88 21.74 9.89
CA ASN A 7 16.20 22.71 8.84
C ASN A 7 16.22 22.02 7.48
N LEU A 8 15.31 22.40 6.58
CA LEU A 8 15.35 22.08 5.17
C LEU A 8 16.15 23.17 4.44
N ILE A 9 17.29 22.79 3.86
CA ILE A 9 18.20 23.73 3.18
C ILE A 9 17.95 23.64 1.67
N TYR A 10 17.62 24.77 1.04
CA TYR A 10 17.44 24.88 -0.40
C TYR A 10 18.23 26.10 -0.93
N GLY A 11 19.39 25.85 -1.52
CA GLY A 11 20.33 26.90 -1.90
C GLY A 11 20.76 27.72 -0.67
N ASN A 12 20.48 29.03 -0.69
CA ASN A 12 20.74 29.95 0.43
C ASN A 12 19.55 30.11 1.39
N GLN A 13 18.45 29.39 1.18
CA GLN A 13 17.25 29.47 2.02
C GLN A 13 17.22 28.34 3.05
N VAL A 14 16.77 28.66 4.27
CA VAL A 14 16.52 27.69 5.32
C VAL A 14 15.03 27.72 5.67
N LEU A 15 14.36 26.61 5.40
CA LEU A 15 12.96 26.38 5.76
C LEU A 15 12.88 25.45 6.97
N GLN A 16 11.85 25.56 7.79
CA GLN A 16 11.60 24.62 8.88
C GLN A 16 10.67 23.51 8.39
N SER A 17 11.09 22.26 8.50
CA SER A 17 10.22 21.11 8.28
C SER A 17 9.25 20.97 9.46
N ALA A 18 7.95 21.13 9.18
CA ALA A 18 6.90 21.04 10.19
C ALA A 18 6.37 19.60 10.37
N ARG A 19 6.49 18.74 9.36
CA ARG A 19 6.00 17.35 9.35
C ARG A 19 6.86 16.48 8.44
N GLY A 20 6.92 15.20 8.78
CA GLY A 20 7.66 14.21 8.00
C GLY A 20 9.17 14.22 8.27
N VAL A 21 9.83 13.23 7.67
CA VAL A 21 11.27 13.01 7.72
C VAL A 21 11.88 13.50 6.40
N GLN A 22 13.11 14.00 6.43
CA GLN A 22 13.77 14.46 5.21
C GLN A 22 14.12 13.27 4.31
N GLN A 23 13.98 13.43 3.00
CA GLN A 23 14.45 12.42 2.06
C GLN A 23 15.96 12.23 2.19
N GLY A 24 16.40 10.97 2.27
CA GLY A 24 17.80 10.63 2.54
C GLY A 24 18.15 10.57 4.03
N ASP A 25 17.19 10.81 4.94
CA ASP A 25 17.36 10.53 6.37
C ASP A 25 17.50 9.01 6.59
N PRO A 26 18.61 8.52 7.16
CA PRO A 26 18.83 7.09 7.41
C PRO A 26 17.74 6.43 8.26
N LEU A 27 17.04 7.19 9.10
CA LEU A 27 15.98 6.70 9.97
C LEU A 27 14.58 6.96 9.41
N GLY A 28 14.46 7.64 8.27
CA GLY A 28 13.15 8.00 7.71
C GLY A 28 12.23 6.80 7.49
N SER A 29 12.78 5.73 6.89
CA SER A 29 12.05 4.47 6.68
C SER A 29 11.65 3.80 7.98
N LEU A 30 12.51 3.82 9.00
CA LEU A 30 12.20 3.24 10.31
C LEU A 30 11.04 3.99 10.98
N PHE A 31 11.04 5.31 10.94
CA PHE A 31 9.95 6.11 11.50
C PHE A 31 8.63 5.87 10.78
N PHE A 32 8.64 5.73 9.45
CA PHE A 32 7.45 5.35 8.70
C PHE A 32 6.89 4.01 9.19
N CYS A 33 7.74 2.98 9.27
CA CYS A 33 7.35 1.67 9.80
C CYS A 33 6.80 1.73 11.22
N LEU A 34 7.37 2.57 12.09
CA LEU A 34 6.88 2.72 13.48
C LEU A 34 5.50 3.34 13.52
N VAL A 35 5.22 4.35 12.67
CA VAL A 35 3.91 5.00 12.58
C VAL A 35 2.85 4.05 12.01
N THR A 36 3.19 3.21 11.03
CA THR A 36 2.25 2.27 10.39
C THR A 36 2.18 0.89 11.04
N LYS A 37 3.00 0.62 12.06
CA LYS A 37 3.08 -0.70 12.73
C LYS A 37 1.76 -1.16 13.31
N ASP A 38 1.06 -0.30 14.05
CA ASP A 38 -0.18 -0.70 14.71
C ASP A 38 -1.33 -0.79 13.71
N LEU A 39 -1.32 0.08 12.69
CA LEU A 39 -2.22 -0.01 11.54
C LEU A 39 -2.10 -1.39 10.89
N SER A 40 -0.90 -1.74 10.39
CA SER A 40 -0.64 -3.00 9.68
C SER A 40 -1.02 -4.24 10.51
N LYS A 41 -0.72 -4.24 11.82
CA LYS A 41 -1.06 -5.34 12.72
C LYS A 41 -2.55 -5.44 13.07
N SER A 42 -3.29 -4.35 12.99
CA SER A 42 -4.72 -4.31 13.35
C SER A 42 -5.63 -4.87 12.25
N LEU A 43 -5.13 -5.01 11.02
CA LEU A 43 -5.91 -5.51 9.89
C LEU A 43 -6.13 -7.00 10.01
N LYS A 44 -7.39 -7.43 9.84
CA LYS A 44 -7.74 -8.85 9.70
C LYS A 44 -8.01 -9.11 8.22
N SER A 45 -7.10 -9.77 7.54
CA SER A 45 -7.26 -10.25 6.17
C SER A 45 -6.50 -11.57 6.02
N ASP A 46 -6.91 -12.39 5.06
CA ASP A 46 -6.29 -13.69 4.82
C ASP A 46 -4.85 -13.54 4.35
N PHE A 47 -4.57 -12.44 3.65
CA PHE A 47 -3.24 -12.01 3.27
C PHE A 47 -3.02 -10.55 3.67
N ASN A 48 -1.88 -10.27 4.31
CA ASN A 48 -1.51 -8.94 4.79
C ASN A 48 0.01 -8.78 4.76
N CYS A 49 0.54 -8.09 3.75
CA CYS A 49 1.97 -7.89 3.55
C CYS A 49 2.28 -6.39 3.42
N TRP A 50 3.29 -5.92 4.13
CA TRP A 50 3.69 -4.51 4.15
C TRP A 50 5.20 -4.39 3.92
N TYR A 51 5.57 -3.49 3.02
CA TYR A 51 6.93 -3.06 2.81
C TYR A 51 6.95 -1.54 2.66
N LEU A 52 7.35 -0.83 3.73
CA LEU A 52 7.25 0.63 3.78
C LEU A 52 5.82 1.10 3.43
N ASP A 53 5.67 1.99 2.45
CA ASP A 53 4.41 2.53 1.97
C ASP A 53 3.63 1.57 1.05
N ASP A 54 4.27 0.50 0.56
CA ASP A 54 3.61 -0.53 -0.24
C ASP A 54 2.94 -1.57 0.67
N ALA A 55 1.61 -1.66 0.56
CA ALA A 55 0.80 -2.64 1.28
C ALA A 55 0.00 -3.50 0.30
N THR A 56 -0.01 -4.81 0.55
CA THR A 56 -0.84 -5.77 -0.20
C THR A 56 -1.73 -6.53 0.78
N ILE A 57 -3.04 -6.45 0.55
CA ILE A 57 -4.06 -7.17 1.30
C ILE A 57 -4.77 -8.15 0.36
N GLY A 58 -5.19 -9.29 0.88
CA GLY A 58 -5.92 -10.30 0.12
C GLY A 58 -6.91 -11.07 0.98
N GLY A 59 -7.89 -11.64 0.32
CA GLY A 59 -9.03 -12.35 0.91
C GLY A 59 -10.26 -12.18 0.05
N ASP A 60 -11.43 -12.48 0.61
CA ASP A 60 -12.71 -12.26 -0.05
C ASP A 60 -12.92 -10.78 -0.42
N VAL A 61 -13.66 -10.52 -1.50
CA VAL A 61 -13.85 -9.17 -2.03
C VAL A 61 -14.42 -8.20 -0.99
N ASP A 62 -15.46 -8.62 -0.26
CA ASP A 62 -16.10 -7.79 0.76
C ASP A 62 -15.13 -7.49 1.90
N ARG A 63 -14.30 -8.46 2.27
CA ARG A 63 -13.28 -8.30 3.30
C ARG A 63 -12.17 -7.35 2.86
N VAL A 64 -11.69 -7.47 1.63
CA VAL A 64 -10.66 -6.58 1.06
C VAL A 64 -11.18 -5.15 0.99
N ILE A 65 -12.43 -4.96 0.58
CA ILE A 65 -13.09 -3.64 0.56
C ILE A 65 -13.12 -3.02 1.97
N GLU A 66 -13.59 -3.77 2.96
CA GLU A 66 -13.69 -3.31 4.35
C GLU A 66 -12.31 -2.94 4.91
N VAL A 67 -11.31 -3.80 4.70
CA VAL A 67 -9.94 -3.56 5.15
C VAL A 67 -9.34 -2.33 4.46
N PHE A 68 -9.55 -2.16 3.16
CA PHE A 68 -9.06 -1.00 2.43
C PHE A 68 -9.65 0.32 2.95
N GLN A 69 -10.97 0.37 3.19
CA GLN A 69 -11.63 1.55 3.76
C GLN A 69 -11.07 1.88 5.14
N ARG A 70 -10.90 0.86 5.99
CA ARG A 70 -10.29 1.01 7.30
C ARG A 70 -8.85 1.53 7.22
N VAL A 71 -8.06 1.06 6.25
CA VAL A 71 -6.70 1.57 6.01
C VAL A 71 -6.74 3.04 5.65
N ALA A 72 -7.63 3.46 4.74
CA ALA A 72 -7.79 4.86 4.36
C ALA A 72 -8.10 5.74 5.58
N ASP A 73 -9.06 5.33 6.41
CA ASP A 73 -9.47 6.08 7.61
C ASP A 73 -8.35 6.17 8.66
N GLN A 74 -7.67 5.06 8.93
CA GLN A 74 -6.60 5.04 9.93
C GLN A 74 -5.35 5.79 9.44
N CYS A 75 -5.03 5.73 8.14
CA CYS A 75 -3.96 6.52 7.53
C CYS A 75 -4.22 8.03 7.72
N ALA A 76 -5.45 8.49 7.47
CA ALA A 76 -5.81 9.89 7.67
C ALA A 76 -5.57 10.35 9.12
N GLY A 77 -5.90 9.50 10.10
CA GLY A 77 -5.60 9.76 11.53
C GLY A 77 -4.10 9.84 11.86
N LEU A 78 -3.24 9.22 11.05
CA LEU A 78 -1.78 9.27 11.16
C LEU A 78 -1.15 10.41 10.34
N GLY A 79 -1.97 11.20 9.62
CA GLY A 79 -1.49 12.23 8.70
C GLY A 79 -0.88 11.66 7.41
N LEU A 80 -1.29 10.44 7.04
CA LEU A 80 -0.91 9.76 5.80
C LEU A 80 -2.10 9.76 4.83
N GLU A 81 -1.82 9.75 3.54
CA GLU A 81 -2.82 9.69 2.48
C GLU A 81 -2.48 8.55 1.53
N LEU A 82 -3.51 7.81 1.09
CA LEU A 82 -3.33 6.77 0.09
C LEU A 82 -3.21 7.40 -1.30
N ASN A 83 -2.22 6.96 -2.06
CA ASN A 83 -2.12 7.30 -3.47
C ASN A 83 -3.04 6.37 -4.28
N LEU A 84 -4.31 6.79 -4.44
CA LEU A 84 -5.33 6.00 -5.14
C LEU A 84 -4.97 5.68 -6.60
N ASP A 85 -4.21 6.55 -7.26
CA ASP A 85 -3.76 6.34 -8.64
C ASP A 85 -2.75 5.18 -8.76
N LYS A 86 -2.02 4.91 -7.68
CA LYS A 86 -1.08 3.78 -7.59
C LYS A 86 -1.72 2.50 -7.02
N CYS A 87 -2.89 2.61 -6.39
CA CYS A 87 -3.59 1.44 -5.87
C CYS A 87 -4.16 0.61 -7.02
N VAL A 88 -3.97 -0.72 -6.92
CA VAL A 88 -4.42 -1.69 -7.92
C VAL A 88 -5.17 -2.82 -7.25
N ILE A 89 -6.29 -3.25 -7.85
CA ILE A 89 -7.03 -4.44 -7.41
C ILE A 89 -6.82 -5.61 -8.39
N PHE A 90 -6.45 -6.75 -7.85
CA PHE A 90 -6.34 -8.01 -8.58
C PHE A 90 -7.47 -8.95 -8.15
N ILE A 91 -8.10 -9.61 -9.12
CA ILE A 91 -9.18 -10.57 -8.88
C ILE A 91 -8.73 -11.90 -9.43
N PHE A 92 -8.67 -12.92 -8.58
CA PHE A 92 -8.24 -14.27 -8.91
C PHE A 92 -9.34 -15.28 -8.63
N GLY A 93 -9.29 -16.43 -9.30
CA GLY A 93 -10.26 -17.53 -9.10
C GLY A 93 -11.63 -17.27 -9.72
N GLY A 94 -12.53 -18.25 -9.57
CA GLY A 94 -13.90 -18.21 -10.11
C GLY A 94 -14.00 -18.28 -11.64
N SER A 95 -15.24 -18.33 -12.13
CA SER A 95 -15.57 -18.19 -13.53
C SER A 95 -15.41 -16.74 -14.02
N LYS A 96 -15.29 -16.55 -15.34
CA LYS A 96 -15.24 -15.20 -15.95
C LYS A 96 -16.44 -14.33 -15.57
N LYS A 97 -17.61 -14.93 -15.36
CA LYS A 97 -18.83 -14.21 -14.95
C LYS A 97 -18.73 -13.70 -13.51
N GLU A 98 -18.21 -14.53 -12.61
CA GLU A 98 -17.98 -14.15 -11.21
C GLU A 98 -16.91 -13.05 -11.14
N GLN A 99 -15.79 -13.21 -11.84
CA GLN A 99 -14.74 -12.18 -11.91
C GLN A 99 -15.27 -10.83 -12.41
N LEU A 100 -16.11 -10.83 -13.44
CA LEU A 100 -16.72 -9.60 -13.97
C LEU A 100 -17.68 -8.95 -12.96
N THR A 101 -18.40 -9.77 -12.20
CA THR A 101 -19.32 -9.31 -11.15
C THR A 101 -18.52 -8.68 -10.01
N THR A 102 -17.48 -9.36 -9.52
CA THR A 102 -16.55 -8.86 -8.49
C THR A 102 -15.86 -7.58 -8.94
N LYS A 103 -15.43 -7.51 -10.21
CA LYS A 103 -14.80 -6.31 -10.79
C LYS A 103 -15.77 -5.12 -10.82
N SER A 104 -17.02 -5.37 -11.18
CA SER A 104 -18.05 -4.34 -11.22
C SER A 104 -18.39 -3.83 -9.82
N HIS A 105 -18.48 -4.74 -8.85
CA HIS A 105 -18.70 -4.42 -7.44
C HIS A 105 -17.54 -3.57 -6.88
N ALA A 106 -16.30 -4.01 -7.06
CA ALA A 106 -15.13 -3.29 -6.59
C ALA A 106 -15.00 -1.91 -7.24
N LYS A 107 -15.30 -1.77 -8.54
CA LYS A 107 -15.24 -0.48 -9.25
C LYS A 107 -16.31 0.51 -8.79
N ALA A 108 -17.47 0.03 -8.34
CA ALA A 108 -18.50 0.90 -7.77
C ALA A 108 -18.04 1.55 -6.45
N ILE A 109 -17.18 0.86 -5.70
CA ILE A 109 -16.67 1.30 -4.40
C ILE A 109 -15.37 2.07 -4.55
N PHE A 110 -14.52 1.67 -5.49
CA PHE A 110 -13.22 2.26 -5.76
C PHE A 110 -13.13 2.70 -7.23
N PRO A 111 -13.83 3.78 -7.63
CA PRO A 111 -13.90 4.20 -9.03
C PRO A 111 -12.55 4.62 -9.60
N ILE A 112 -11.61 5.03 -8.74
CA ILE A 112 -10.28 5.55 -9.10
C ILE A 112 -9.22 4.42 -9.10
N VAL A 113 -9.46 3.32 -8.38
CA VAL A 113 -8.49 2.23 -8.27
C VAL A 113 -8.40 1.49 -9.60
N THR A 114 -7.18 1.36 -10.11
CA THR A 114 -6.94 0.78 -11.42
C THR A 114 -7.05 -0.74 -11.35
N THR A 115 -7.68 -1.36 -12.34
CA THR A 115 -7.54 -2.80 -12.57
C THR A 115 -6.40 -3.03 -13.54
N PRO A 116 -5.50 -3.99 -13.28
CA PRO A 116 -4.34 -4.21 -14.14
C PRO A 116 -4.78 -4.59 -15.56
N PRO A 117 -3.98 -4.25 -16.59
CA PRO A 117 -4.27 -4.64 -17.96
C PRO A 117 -4.31 -6.18 -18.09
N PRO A 118 -5.14 -6.74 -18.99
CA PRO A 118 -5.30 -8.19 -19.15
C PRO A 118 -4.02 -8.94 -19.57
N SER A 119 -2.94 -8.22 -19.91
CA SER A 119 -1.63 -8.75 -20.28
C SER A 119 -0.58 -8.69 -19.16
N ALA A 120 -0.91 -8.23 -17.95
CA ALA A 120 0.03 -8.28 -16.84
C ALA A 120 0.26 -9.75 -16.46
N PRO A 121 1.45 -10.32 -16.70
CA PRO A 121 1.63 -11.74 -16.51
C PRO A 121 1.66 -12.08 -15.02
N SER A 122 1.00 -13.18 -14.67
CA SER A 122 1.21 -13.98 -13.45
C SER A 122 2.70 -14.15 -13.08
N ALA A 123 3.58 -14.05 -14.09
CA ALA A 123 5.04 -14.17 -13.99
C ALA A 123 5.76 -13.12 -13.11
N ALA A 124 5.14 -11.98 -12.78
CA ALA A 124 5.76 -11.00 -11.88
C ALA A 124 5.91 -11.54 -10.44
N TRP A 125 5.09 -12.53 -10.05
CA TRP A 125 5.18 -13.19 -8.75
C TRP A 125 6.05 -14.45 -8.77
N THR A 126 6.12 -15.16 -9.91
CA THR A 126 6.91 -16.40 -10.03
C THR A 126 8.42 -16.15 -9.93
N SER A 127 8.88 -14.93 -10.19
CA SER A 127 10.30 -14.55 -10.13
C SER A 127 10.80 -14.25 -8.70
N LEU A 128 9.92 -14.26 -7.69
CA LEU A 128 10.28 -14.07 -6.27
C LEU A 128 10.43 -15.39 -5.50
N THR A 129 9.93 -16.51 -6.02
CA THR A 129 10.19 -17.85 -5.48
C THR A 129 11.24 -18.51 -6.35
N GLY A 130 12.51 -18.17 -6.10
CA GLY A 130 13.64 -18.86 -6.71
C GLY A 130 13.68 -20.32 -6.26
N GLU A 131 13.10 -21.22 -7.05
CA GLU A 131 13.49 -22.63 -7.06
C GLU A 131 14.67 -22.78 -8.02
N ASP A 132 15.87 -22.43 -7.56
CA ASP A 132 17.11 -22.95 -8.14
C ASP A 132 17.44 -24.26 -7.42
N SER A 133 17.01 -25.38 -8.00
CA SER A 133 17.56 -26.71 -7.68
C SER A 133 18.67 -27.02 -8.69
N PRO A 134 19.93 -27.20 -8.28
CA PRO A 134 20.95 -27.70 -9.19
C PRO A 134 20.93 -29.23 -9.21
N SER A 135 20.93 -29.79 -10.42
CA SER A 135 21.33 -31.17 -10.75
C SER A 135 22.85 -31.31 -10.79
#